data_AF-A0A1E1W6U1-F1
#
_entry.id   AF-A0A1E1W6U1-F1
#
_cell.length_a   1.000
_cell.length_b   1.000
_cell.length_c   1.000
_cell.angle_alpha   90.00
_cell.angle_beta   90.00
_cell.angle_gamma   90.00
#
_symmetry.space_group_name_H-M   'P 1'
#
loop_
_entity.id
_entity.type
_entity.pdbx_description
1 polymer ?
#
loop_
_entity_poly.entity_id
_entity_poly.type
_entity_poly.pdbx_seq_one_letter_code
_entity_poly.pdbx_strand_id
1 'polypeptide(L)'
;VMRVTCGPAQVKVVRKPLGAKGGRARRGSSGSEDDDYGVKKGKDDRVYDSDDSDNEITDDLVGDKRKVFEFLNNSNFNELSMLSGCSQKKAEAIIAQRPFKGWLDMVEKFNSNKMLSTELLNSTQELLATRNNIQRLMKKCVGLAQQLEAAVAAGAGRLQQPT
;
A
#
# COMPACT_ATOMS: atom_id res chain seq x y z
N VAL A 1 8.48 54.70 -39.01
CA VAL A 1 9.55 54.07 -38.20
C VAL A 1 9.33 54.47 -36.75
N MET A 2 9.22 53.48 -35.85
CA MET A 2 9.32 53.47 -34.37
C MET A 2 8.71 54.64 -33.55
N ARG A 3 7.62 54.43 -32.80
CA ARG A 3 7.45 53.77 -31.47
C ARG A 3 7.51 54.77 -30.30
N VAL A 4 6.36 54.90 -29.64
CA VAL A 4 6.09 55.52 -28.34
C VAL A 4 6.74 54.69 -27.23
N THR A 5 7.41 55.33 -26.26
CA THR A 5 7.42 54.84 -24.87
C THR A 5 7.54 55.99 -23.86
N CYS A 6 6.54 56.04 -22.99
CA CYS A 6 6.49 56.75 -21.70
C CYS A 6 7.55 56.21 -20.73
N GLY A 7 8.10 57.06 -19.86
CA GLY A 7 8.96 56.62 -18.75
C GLY A 7 8.64 57.38 -17.47
N PRO A 8 8.56 56.69 -16.32
CA PRO A 8 8.75 57.37 -15.05
C PRO A 8 9.76 56.69 -14.10
N ALA A 9 10.39 57.58 -13.32
CA ALA A 9 10.79 57.50 -11.91
C ALA A 9 11.69 56.33 -11.42
N GLN A 10 12.88 56.72 -10.95
CA GLN A 10 13.78 55.88 -10.17
C GLN A 10 13.34 55.78 -8.70
N VAL A 11 13.24 54.56 -8.16
CA VAL A 11 13.02 54.29 -6.73
C VAL A 11 14.27 53.67 -6.12
N LYS A 12 14.85 54.33 -5.10
CA LYS A 12 15.99 53.85 -4.31
C LYS A 12 15.57 52.69 -3.39
N VAL A 13 16.24 51.54 -3.51
CA VAL A 13 16.08 50.38 -2.60
C VAL A 13 17.21 50.37 -1.57
N VAL A 14 16.85 50.57 -0.29
CA VAL A 14 17.76 50.43 0.86
C VAL A 14 17.81 48.95 1.29
N ARG A 15 18.99 48.35 1.32
CA ARG A 15 19.23 46.98 1.82
C ARG A 15 19.58 47.01 3.32
N LYS A 16 18.86 46.25 4.14
CA LYS A 16 19.21 45.98 5.55
C LYS A 16 19.98 44.64 5.67
N PRO A 17 20.96 44.51 6.59
CA PRO A 17 21.82 43.33 6.68
C PRO A 17 21.19 42.16 7.45
N LEU A 18 21.58 40.95 7.08
CA LEU A 18 21.18 39.66 7.63
C LEU A 18 21.85 39.41 8.99
N GLY A 19 21.06 39.25 10.05
CA GLY A 19 21.50 38.74 11.35
C GLY A 19 21.39 37.23 11.42
N ALA A 20 22.52 36.54 11.54
CA ALA A 20 22.59 35.12 11.87
C ALA A 20 22.46 34.93 13.40
N LYS A 21 21.62 33.98 13.84
CA LYS A 21 21.85 33.07 14.99
C LYS A 21 20.63 32.20 15.29
N GLY A 22 20.89 30.92 15.56
CA GLY A 22 20.03 30.10 16.43
C GLY A 22 19.29 28.97 15.74
N GLY A 23 19.99 27.85 15.51
CA GLY A 23 19.32 26.57 15.26
C GLY A 23 18.52 26.14 16.50
N ARG A 24 17.29 25.68 16.29
CA ARG A 24 16.57 24.91 17.30
C ARG A 24 15.81 23.79 16.59
N ALA A 25 16.17 22.58 17.00
CA ALA A 25 15.69 21.26 16.63
C ALA A 25 14.36 21.21 15.88
N ARG A 26 14.37 20.57 14.70
CA ARG A 26 13.20 19.88 14.17
C ARG A 26 12.83 18.82 15.19
N ARG A 27 11.94 19.17 16.12
CA ARG A 27 11.24 18.23 16.98
C ARG A 27 10.39 17.41 16.03
N GLY A 28 10.90 16.24 15.66
CA GLY A 28 10.20 15.26 14.86
C GLY A 28 8.84 15.04 15.52
N SER A 29 7.79 15.46 14.82
CA SER A 29 6.47 14.95 15.09
C SER A 29 6.57 13.46 14.80
N SER A 30 6.71 12.65 15.85
CA SER A 30 6.40 11.23 15.79
C SER A 30 4.92 11.16 15.52
N GLY A 31 4.54 11.32 14.26
CA GLY A 31 3.26 10.90 13.74
C GLY A 31 3.23 9.40 13.88
N SER A 32 2.83 8.94 15.07
CA SER A 32 2.34 7.59 15.24
C SER A 32 1.01 7.57 14.51
N GLU A 33 1.06 7.36 13.20
CA GLU A 33 -0.08 6.85 12.44
C GLU A 33 -0.23 5.38 12.88
N ASP A 34 -0.67 5.19 14.12
CA ASP A 34 -1.21 3.94 14.65
C ASP A 34 -2.64 3.79 14.13
N ASP A 35 -2.80 3.78 12.81
CA ASP A 35 -4.03 3.35 12.18
C ASP A 35 -3.81 1.93 11.66
N ASP A 36 -4.45 1.01 12.37
CA ASP A 36 -4.82 -0.31 11.90
C ASP A 36 -3.73 -1.39 11.89
N TYR A 37 -3.30 -1.80 13.09
CA TYR A 37 -2.75 -3.14 13.30
C TYR A 37 -3.89 -4.17 13.25
N GLY A 38 -4.28 -4.55 12.05
CA GLY A 38 -5.03 -5.79 11.84
C GLY A 38 -6.42 -5.79 12.45
N VAL A 39 -7.19 -4.72 12.24
CA VAL A 39 -8.66 -4.88 12.18
C VAL A 39 -8.88 -6.00 11.17
N LYS A 40 -9.39 -7.13 11.67
CA LYS A 40 -9.90 -8.17 10.78
C LYS A 40 -10.93 -7.46 9.93
N LYS A 41 -10.60 -7.28 8.65
CA LYS A 41 -11.54 -6.91 7.59
C LYS A 41 -12.82 -7.69 7.85
N GLY A 42 -13.85 -6.97 8.29
CA GLY A 42 -15.13 -7.57 8.64
C GLY A 42 -15.78 -8.17 7.39
N LYS A 43 -16.96 -8.80 7.54
CA LYS A 43 -17.71 -9.27 6.36
C LYS A 43 -17.95 -8.13 5.36
N ASP A 44 -18.14 -6.92 5.88
CA ASP A 44 -18.34 -5.65 5.13
C ASP A 44 -17.15 -5.24 4.24
N ASP A 45 -15.97 -5.80 4.49
CA ASP A 45 -14.73 -5.34 3.87
C ASP A 45 -14.28 -6.27 2.73
N ARG A 46 -15.11 -7.26 2.37
CA ARG A 46 -14.90 -8.24 1.31
C ARG A 46 -15.02 -7.60 -0.07
N VAL A 47 -14.16 -8.01 -1.01
CA VAL A 47 -14.24 -7.55 -2.41
C VAL A 47 -15.44 -8.14 -3.17
N TYR A 48 -16.04 -9.21 -2.67
CA TYR A 48 -17.23 -9.82 -3.24
C TYR A 48 -18.13 -10.40 -2.14
N ASP A 49 -19.39 -9.95 -2.08
CA ASP A 49 -20.43 -10.55 -1.26
C ASP A 49 -21.47 -11.21 -2.16
N SER A 50 -21.59 -12.52 -2.10
CA SER A 50 -22.61 -13.28 -2.84
C SER A 50 -23.99 -13.19 -2.21
N ASP A 51 -24.07 -12.84 -0.93
CA ASP A 51 -25.33 -12.79 -0.16
C ASP A 51 -26.06 -11.47 -0.34
N ASP A 52 -25.37 -10.44 -0.85
CA ASP A 52 -25.93 -9.12 -1.10
C ASP A 52 -26.51 -9.04 -2.52
N SER A 53 -27.80 -9.33 -2.65
CA SER A 53 -28.52 -9.28 -3.93
C SER A 53 -28.72 -7.87 -4.47
N ASP A 54 -28.58 -6.85 -3.62
CA ASP A 54 -28.90 -5.46 -3.96
C ASP A 54 -27.66 -4.70 -4.42
N ASN A 55 -26.47 -5.26 -4.22
CA ASN A 55 -25.21 -4.66 -4.65
C ASN A 55 -24.94 -4.89 -6.14
N GLU A 56 -25.01 -3.81 -6.93
CA GLU A 56 -24.65 -3.86 -8.34
C GLU A 56 -23.15 -4.15 -8.51
N ILE A 57 -22.83 -5.26 -9.17
CA ILE A 57 -21.45 -5.58 -9.52
C ILE A 57 -21.03 -4.65 -10.66
N THR A 58 -20.20 -3.65 -10.37
CA THR A 58 -19.66 -2.73 -11.38
C THR A 58 -18.23 -3.09 -11.77
N ASP A 59 -17.74 -2.52 -12.88
CA ASP A 59 -16.35 -2.67 -13.32
C ASP A 59 -15.38 -1.71 -12.61
N ASP A 60 -15.83 -1.02 -11.55
CA ASP A 60 -14.99 -0.08 -10.81
C ASP A 60 -13.88 -0.82 -10.08
N LEU A 61 -12.69 -0.85 -10.68
CA LEU A 61 -11.49 -1.45 -10.11
C LEU A 61 -10.78 -0.42 -9.23
N VAL A 62 -11.16 -0.30 -7.97
CA VAL A 62 -10.52 0.58 -6.97
C VAL A 62 -10.06 -0.23 -5.77
N GLY A 63 -9.05 0.26 -5.03
CA GLY A 63 -8.63 -0.33 -3.76
C GLY A 63 -8.21 -1.80 -3.88
N ASP A 64 -8.75 -2.65 -3.01
CA ASP A 64 -8.41 -4.08 -2.97
C ASP A 64 -8.96 -4.85 -4.17
N LYS A 65 -10.10 -4.43 -4.72
CA LYS A 65 -10.72 -5.03 -5.91
C LYS A 65 -9.76 -4.97 -7.11
N ARG A 66 -9.09 -3.84 -7.31
CA ARG A 66 -8.03 -3.69 -8.32
C ARG A 66 -6.86 -4.65 -8.09
N LYS A 67 -6.35 -4.73 -6.85
CA LYS A 67 -5.22 -5.60 -6.52
C LYS A 67 -5.55 -7.08 -6.74
N VAL A 68 -6.76 -7.51 -6.37
CA VAL A 68 -7.26 -8.87 -6.60
C VAL A 68 -7.33 -9.17 -8.09
N PHE A 69 -7.91 -8.26 -8.88
CA PHE A 69 -8.00 -8.40 -10.33
C PHE A 69 -6.62 -8.51 -11.00
N GLU A 70 -5.67 -7.64 -10.62
CA GLU A 70 -4.30 -7.67 -11.14
C GLU A 70 -3.55 -8.95 -10.75
N PHE A 71 -3.70 -9.40 -9.50
CA PHE A 71 -3.10 -10.65 -9.03
C PHE A 71 -3.64 -11.85 -9.82
N LEU A 72 -4.97 -11.99 -9.92
CA LEU A 72 -5.59 -13.14 -10.60
C LEU A 72 -5.33 -13.15 -12.11
N ASN A 73 -5.04 -12.02 -12.74
CA ASN A 73 -4.61 -11.98 -14.15
C ASN A 73 -3.14 -12.38 -14.36
N ASN A 74 -2.25 -12.02 -13.43
CA ASN A 74 -0.80 -12.09 -13.68
C ASN A 74 -0.09 -13.21 -12.92
N SER A 75 -0.67 -13.73 -11.85
CA SER A 75 0.02 -14.65 -10.96
C SER A 75 0.32 -16.01 -11.58
N ASN A 76 1.47 -16.57 -11.27
CA ASN A 76 1.85 -17.90 -11.76
C ASN A 76 1.16 -19.01 -10.94
N PHE A 77 1.33 -20.26 -11.38
CA PHE A 77 0.73 -21.42 -10.73
C PHE A 77 1.12 -21.56 -9.24
N ASN A 78 2.39 -21.31 -8.90
CA ASN A 78 2.88 -21.39 -7.52
C ASN A 78 2.25 -20.32 -6.64
N GLU A 79 2.04 -19.12 -7.17
CA GLU A 79 1.37 -18.04 -6.46
C GLU A 79 -0.10 -18.33 -6.20
N LEU A 80 -0.81 -18.88 -7.18
CA LEU A 80 -2.20 -19.30 -7.02
C LEU A 80 -2.34 -20.46 -6.03
N SER A 81 -1.35 -21.35 -5.96
CA SER A 81 -1.33 -22.47 -5.01
C SER A 81 -1.20 -22.03 -3.55
N MET A 82 -0.79 -20.79 -3.30
CA MET A 82 -0.77 -20.19 -1.96
C MET A 82 -2.13 -19.63 -1.51
N LEU A 83 -3.12 -19.55 -2.41
CA LEU A 83 -4.46 -19.08 -2.06
C LEU A 83 -5.19 -20.15 -1.23
N SER A 84 -5.77 -19.72 -0.11
CA SER A 84 -6.65 -20.59 0.69
C SER A 84 -7.81 -21.10 -0.16
N GLY A 85 -8.02 -22.42 -0.15
CA GLY A 85 -9.09 -23.07 -0.90
C GLY A 85 -8.84 -23.20 -2.42
N CYS A 86 -7.65 -22.84 -2.91
CA CYS A 86 -7.25 -23.01 -4.31
C CYS A 86 -6.46 -24.31 -4.50
N SER A 87 -7.11 -25.33 -5.07
CA SER A 87 -6.43 -26.56 -5.48
C SER A 87 -5.69 -26.37 -6.81
N GLN A 88 -4.82 -27.33 -7.16
CA GLN A 88 -4.14 -27.35 -8.46
C GLN A 88 -5.11 -27.20 -9.64
N LYS A 89 -6.23 -27.95 -9.62
CA LYS A 89 -7.25 -27.86 -10.69
C LYS A 89 -7.91 -26.47 -10.75
N LYS A 90 -8.08 -25.80 -9.60
CA LYS A 90 -8.60 -24.43 -9.56
C LYS A 90 -7.60 -23.44 -10.12
N ALA A 91 -6.31 -23.58 -9.79
CA ALA A 91 -5.24 -22.74 -10.35
C ALA A 91 -5.14 -22.89 -11.87
N GLU A 92 -5.17 -24.12 -12.39
CA GLU A 92 -5.21 -24.40 -13.83
C GLU A 92 -6.45 -23.76 -14.50
N ALA A 93 -7.62 -23.88 -13.88
CA ALA A 93 -8.84 -23.26 -14.37
C ALA A 93 -8.76 -21.72 -14.40
N ILE A 94 -8.19 -21.08 -13.37
CA ILE A 94 -7.95 -19.63 -13.35
C ILE A 94 -7.05 -19.24 -14.52
N ILE A 95 -5.93 -19.94 -14.71
CA ILE A 95 -4.98 -19.65 -15.79
C ILE A 95 -5.65 -19.79 -17.17
N ALA A 96 -6.48 -20.81 -17.37
CA ALA A 96 -7.20 -21.05 -18.62
C ALA A 96 -8.27 -20.00 -18.93
N GLN A 97 -8.81 -19.31 -17.92
CA GLN A 97 -9.83 -18.26 -18.08
C GLN A 97 -9.25 -16.86 -18.37
N ARG A 98 -7.93 -16.72 -18.26
CA ARG A 98 -7.23 -15.47 -18.57
C ARG A 98 -7.19 -15.22 -20.08
N PRO A 99 -7.16 -13.94 -20.49
CA PRO A 99 -7.21 -12.74 -19.66
C PRO A 99 -8.63 -12.43 -19.15
N PHE A 100 -8.73 -11.78 -17.98
CA PHE A 100 -9.96 -11.14 -17.51
C PHE A 100 -9.98 -9.69 -18.00
N LYS A 101 -11.05 -9.29 -18.68
CA LYS A 101 -11.17 -7.95 -19.29
C LYS A 101 -11.53 -6.86 -18.29
N GLY A 102 -12.24 -7.25 -17.23
CA GLY A 102 -12.73 -6.38 -16.17
C GLY A 102 -13.18 -7.23 -14.98
N TRP A 103 -13.58 -6.57 -13.90
CA TRP A 103 -14.17 -7.22 -12.73
C TRP A 103 -15.43 -8.02 -13.07
N LEU A 104 -16.31 -7.45 -13.91
CA LEU A 104 -17.55 -8.13 -14.34
C LEU A 104 -17.25 -9.45 -15.06
N ASP A 105 -16.37 -9.41 -16.06
CA ASP A 105 -15.92 -10.60 -16.81
C ASP A 105 -15.26 -11.63 -15.88
N MET A 106 -14.50 -11.18 -14.90
CA MET A 106 -13.88 -12.07 -13.92
C MET A 106 -14.94 -12.78 -13.04
N VAL A 107 -15.89 -12.03 -12.48
CA VAL A 107 -16.95 -12.61 -11.65
C VAL A 107 -17.82 -13.58 -12.47
N GLU A 108 -18.20 -13.21 -13.69
CA GLU A 108 -18.98 -14.07 -14.58
C GLU A 108 -18.27 -15.39 -14.89
N LYS A 109 -16.97 -15.34 -15.21
CA LYS A 109 -16.14 -16.55 -15.43
C LYS A 109 -16.01 -17.42 -14.18
N PHE A 110 -15.96 -16.81 -13.00
CA PHE A 110 -15.92 -17.55 -11.73
C PHE A 110 -17.27 -18.22 -11.42
N ASN A 111 -18.40 -17.58 -11.74
CA ASN A 111 -19.73 -18.14 -11.54
C ASN A 111 -20.10 -19.22 -12.58
N SER A 112 -19.63 -19.09 -13.82
CA SER A 112 -19.94 -20.02 -14.91
C SER A 112 -19.05 -21.27 -14.91
N ASN A 113 -17.86 -21.21 -14.30
CA ASN A 113 -16.95 -22.34 -14.23
C ASN A 113 -17.18 -23.19 -12.97
N LYS A 114 -17.62 -24.44 -13.16
CA LYS A 114 -17.93 -25.40 -12.08
C LYS A 114 -16.78 -25.68 -11.10
N MET A 115 -15.53 -25.40 -11.50
CA MET A 115 -14.36 -25.60 -10.64
C MET A 115 -14.05 -24.37 -9.78
N LEU A 116 -14.49 -23.18 -10.21
CA LEU A 116 -14.21 -21.91 -9.57
C LEU A 116 -15.34 -21.53 -8.61
N SER A 117 -15.01 -20.64 -7.68
CA SER A 117 -15.96 -20.07 -6.73
C SER A 117 -15.50 -18.65 -6.42
N THR A 118 -16.44 -17.73 -6.33
CA THR A 118 -16.19 -16.31 -6.02
C THR A 118 -15.55 -16.10 -4.65
N GLU A 119 -15.60 -17.09 -3.75
CA GLU A 119 -14.87 -17.04 -2.48
C GLU A 119 -13.35 -16.93 -2.69
N LEU A 120 -12.81 -17.42 -3.82
CA LEU A 120 -11.41 -17.23 -4.17
C LEU A 120 -11.03 -15.75 -4.37
N LEU A 121 -11.99 -14.88 -4.71
CA LEU A 121 -11.75 -13.44 -4.81
C LEU A 121 -11.46 -12.86 -3.42
N ASN A 122 -12.25 -13.26 -2.42
CA ASN A 122 -12.07 -12.90 -1.02
C ASN A 122 -10.78 -13.53 -0.44
N SER A 123 -10.51 -14.81 -0.70
CA SER A 123 -9.25 -15.46 -0.31
C SER A 123 -8.02 -14.73 -0.90
N THR A 124 -8.14 -14.20 -2.12
CA THR A 124 -7.08 -13.41 -2.74
C THR A 124 -6.87 -12.08 -2.01
N GLN A 125 -7.95 -11.38 -1.67
CA GLN A 125 -7.86 -10.17 -0.87
C GLN A 125 -7.16 -10.44 0.47
N GLU A 126 -7.55 -11.49 1.19
CA GLU A 126 -6.97 -11.87 2.48
C GLU A 126 -5.47 -12.19 2.37
N LEU A 127 -5.07 -12.92 1.33
CA LEU A 127 -3.67 -13.22 1.05
C LEU A 127 -2.86 -11.93 0.85
N LEU A 128 -3.37 -11.01 0.02
CA LEU A 128 -2.71 -9.74 -0.28
C LEU A 128 -2.62 -8.84 0.96
N ALA A 129 -3.69 -8.77 1.75
CA ALA A 129 -3.70 -8.03 3.01
C ALA A 129 -2.67 -8.60 4.00
N THR A 130 -2.64 -9.92 4.16
CA THR A 130 -1.68 -10.62 5.04
C THR A 130 -0.24 -10.37 4.61
N ARG A 131 0.07 -10.46 3.30
CA ARG A 131 1.41 -10.15 2.77
C ARG A 131 1.82 -8.72 3.06
N ASN A 132 0.93 -7.75 2.83
CA ASN A 132 1.20 -6.34 3.13
C ASN A 132 1.45 -6.11 4.62
N ASN A 133 0.70 -6.79 5.50
CA ASN A 133 0.90 -6.71 6.95
C ASN A 133 2.28 -7.26 7.35
N ILE A 134 2.67 -8.42 6.83
CA ILE A 134 3.99 -9.01 7.09
C ILE A 134 5.10 -8.09 6.56
N GLN A 135 4.97 -7.56 5.35
CA GLN A 135 5.97 -6.63 4.79
C GLN A 135 6.14 -5.37 5.63
N ARG A 136 5.04 -4.79 6.13
CA ARG A 136 5.08 -3.63 7.03
C ARG A 136 5.77 -3.99 8.35
N LEU A 137 5.44 -5.14 8.93
CA LEU A 137 6.08 -5.61 10.17
C LEU A 137 7.58 -5.82 9.98
N MET A 138 7.98 -6.51 8.91
CA MET A 138 9.40 -6.74 8.60
C MET A 138 10.17 -5.43 8.45
N LYS A 139 9.60 -4.42 7.76
CA LYS A 139 10.22 -3.09 7.65
C LYS A 139 10.41 -2.41 9.02
N LYS A 140 9.42 -2.52 9.91
CA LYS A 140 9.52 -1.98 11.28
C LYS A 140 10.59 -2.71 12.10
N CYS A 141 10.64 -4.04 12.01
CA CYS A 141 11.67 -4.85 12.68
C CYS A 141 13.08 -4.47 12.23
N VAL A 142 13.29 -4.28 10.92
CA VAL A 142 14.58 -3.82 10.37
C VAL A 142 14.92 -2.42 10.91
N GLY A 143 13.95 -1.50 10.95
CA GLY A 143 14.16 -0.16 11.50
C GLY A 143 14.56 -0.18 12.98
N LEU A 144 13.93 -1.02 13.80
CA LEU A 144 14.27 -1.18 15.22
C LEU A 144 15.67 -1.78 15.41
N ALA A 145 16.02 -2.80 14.61
CA ALA A 145 17.35 -3.40 14.66
C ALA A 145 18.45 -2.37 14.32
N GLN A 146 18.24 -1.57 13.28
CA GLN A 146 19.17 -0.50 12.90
C GLN A 146 19.30 0.58 13.98
N GLN A 147 18.19 0.93 14.66
CA GLN A 147 18.24 1.87 15.79
C GLN A 147 19.04 1.31 16.96
N LEU A 148 18.89 0.01 17.27
CA LEU A 148 19.67 -0.66 18.31
C LEU A 148 21.16 -0.70 17.95
N GLU A 149 21.51 -1.09 16.72
CA GLU A 149 22.89 -1.11 16.23
C GLU A 149 23.53 0.29 16.33
N ALA A 150 22.81 1.33 15.92
CA ALA A 150 23.28 2.71 16.01
C ALA A 150 23.49 3.16 17.47
N ALA A 151 22.58 2.82 18.39
CA ALA A 151 22.70 3.16 19.81
C ALA A 151 23.89 2.46 20.48
N VAL A 152 24.14 1.19 20.13
CA VAL A 152 25.31 0.44 20.61
C VAL A 152 26.61 1.07 20.08
N ALA A 153 26.68 1.35 18.77
CA ALA A 153 27.83 2.00 18.15
C ALA A 153 28.10 3.41 18.70
N ALA A 154 27.05 4.17 19.04
CA ALA A 154 27.16 5.49 19.64
C ALA A 154 27.64 5.49 21.11
N GLY A 155 27.88 4.32 21.70
CA GLY A 155 28.60 4.21 22.97
C GLY A 155 27.72 4.00 24.19
N ALA A 156 26.68 3.16 24.09
CA ALA A 156 25.98 2.58 25.24
C ALA A 156 26.87 1.68 26.15
N GLY A 157 28.18 1.91 26.17
CA GLY A 157 29.22 1.18 26.90
C GLY A 157 30.20 2.07 27.69
N ARG A 158 29.83 3.30 28.07
CA ARG A 158 30.58 4.05 29.10
C ARG A 158 29.94 3.90 30.49
N LEU A 159 29.88 2.67 30.97
CA LEU A 159 29.83 2.41 32.42
C LEU A 159 31.28 2.29 32.89
N GLN A 160 31.89 3.42 33.25
CA GLN A 160 33.11 3.35 34.05
C GLN A 160 32.72 2.80 35.42
N GLN A 161 33.20 1.59 35.76
CA GLN A 161 33.11 1.08 37.11
C GLN A 161 33.88 2.01 38.06
N PRO A 162 33.31 2.39 39.22
CA PRO A 162 34.06 3.11 40.24
C PRO A 162 35.17 2.19 40.78
N THR A 163 36.40 2.70 40.82
CA THR A 163 37.55 2.11 41.52
C THR A 163 37.38 2.15 43.02
#